data_AF-A0A401QN40-F1
#
_entry.id   AF-A0A401QN40-F1
#
_cell.length_a   1.000
_cell.length_b   1.000
_cell.length_c   1.000
_cell.angle_alpha   90.00
_cell.angle_beta   90.00
_cell.angle_gamma   90.00
#
_symmetry.space_group_name_H-M   'P 1'
#
loop_
_entity.id
_entity.type
_entity.pdbx_description
1 polymer ?
#
loop_
_entity_poly.entity_id
_entity_poly.type
_entity_poly.pdbx_seq_one_letter_code
_entity_poly.pdbx_strand_id
1 'polypeptide(L)'
;GVLAPLRSRGVLAPLRPRGVLALLRSRGVLALLRSRGLLALLRPRGVLAPLRPRGVLAPLRPRSVLALLRSRGVLAPLRSRGVLAALRPRGMLAPLRPRGVLAPLRTRGVLALLRPRGVLAPLRPRGVLAPHRPRPVLAPLRPRGVLAPLRPRGVLAPLRPRGVLAPLRPRPVLAPLRPRGVLAPLRPRRVLAPLRPRGVLAPLRPRPVLAPLRPRGVLAPLRPRGVLAPLRPRGVLAPLRTR
;
A
#
# COMPACT_ATOMS: atom_id res chain seq x y z
N GLY A 1 8.69 -23.72 -24.77
CA GLY A 1 7.52 -24.61 -24.57
C GLY A 1 6.37 -23.87 -23.91
N VAL A 2 5.21 -23.84 -24.58
CA VAL A 2 3.94 -23.35 -24.04
C VAL A 2 3.20 -24.55 -23.44
N LEU A 3 2.80 -24.46 -22.17
CA LEU A 3 1.97 -25.47 -21.54
C LEU A 3 0.50 -25.19 -21.82
N ALA A 4 -0.22 -26.24 -22.21
CA ALA A 4 -1.66 -26.28 -22.40
C ALA A 4 -2.43 -25.82 -21.14
N PRO A 5 -3.68 -25.33 -21.29
CA PRO A 5 -4.51 -24.93 -20.16
C PRO A 5 -4.75 -26.08 -19.16
N LEU A 6 -4.41 -25.86 -17.89
CA LEU A 6 -4.58 -26.84 -16.82
C LEU A 6 -5.83 -26.55 -15.98
N ARG A 7 -6.66 -27.58 -15.79
CA ARG A 7 -7.87 -27.53 -14.95
C ARG A 7 -7.86 -28.67 -13.93
N SER A 8 -7.94 -28.34 -12.65
CA SER A 8 -7.98 -29.34 -11.57
C SER A 8 -9.13 -29.10 -10.58
N ARG A 9 -9.66 -30.19 -10.03
CA ARG A 9 -10.70 -30.17 -8.98
C ARG A 9 -10.18 -30.63 -7.61
N GLY A 10 -9.15 -31.48 -7.55
CA GLY A 10 -8.53 -31.97 -6.31
C GLY A 10 -7.27 -31.24 -5.87
N VAL A 11 -6.46 -31.90 -5.04
CA VAL A 11 -5.14 -31.42 -4.60
C VAL A 11 -4.16 -31.54 -5.76
N LEU A 12 -3.54 -30.43 -6.16
CA LEU A 12 -2.44 -30.46 -7.12
C LEU A 12 -1.10 -30.49 -6.40
N ALA A 13 -0.26 -31.42 -6.83
CA ALA A 13 1.15 -31.48 -6.49
C ALA A 13 1.89 -30.17 -6.90
N PRO A 14 3.08 -29.91 -6.35
CA PRO A 14 3.88 -28.73 -6.67
C PRO A 14 4.17 -28.59 -8.17
N LEU A 15 3.69 -27.50 -8.79
CA LEU A 15 3.92 -27.23 -10.21
C LEU A 15 5.14 -26.32 -10.42
N ARG A 16 6.02 -26.69 -11.36
CA ARG A 16 7.27 -25.96 -11.69
C ARG A 16 7.45 -25.65 -13.19
N PRO A 17 6.52 -24.90 -13.83
CA PRO A 17 6.63 -24.56 -15.24
C PRO A 17 7.83 -23.64 -15.52
N ARG A 18 8.59 -23.94 -16.59
CA ARG A 18 9.77 -23.17 -17.03
C ARG A 18 9.54 -22.31 -18.28
N GLY A 19 8.31 -22.25 -18.79
CA GLY A 19 7.93 -21.51 -20.00
C GLY A 19 6.65 -20.69 -19.84
N VAL A 20 5.83 -20.63 -20.88
CA VAL A 20 4.52 -19.96 -20.85
C VAL A 20 3.48 -20.93 -20.32
N LEU A 21 2.73 -20.55 -19.29
CA LEU A 21 1.54 -21.29 -18.85
C LEU A 21 0.32 -20.43 -19.19
N ALA A 22 -0.45 -20.87 -20.18
CA ALA A 22 -1.53 -20.09 -20.77
C ALA A 22 -2.68 -19.84 -19.77
N LEU A 23 -3.11 -20.88 -19.06
CA LEU A 23 -4.21 -20.79 -18.10
C LEU A 23 -4.09 -21.85 -17.02
N LEU A 24 -4.25 -21.45 -15.76
CA LEU A 24 -4.43 -22.38 -14.64
C LEU A 24 -5.73 -22.08 -13.88
N ARG A 25 -6.61 -23.08 -13.85
CA ARG A 25 -7.89 -23.04 -13.12
C ARG A 25 -7.98 -24.19 -12.13
N SER A 26 -7.68 -23.92 -10.87
CA SER A 26 -7.84 -24.88 -9.78
C SER A 26 -9.11 -24.58 -8.96
N ARG A 27 -9.87 -25.63 -8.63
CA ARG A 27 -10.95 -25.56 -7.62
C ARG A 27 -10.53 -26.12 -6.27
N GLY A 28 -9.56 -27.03 -6.21
CA GLY A 28 -9.02 -27.61 -4.98
C GLY A 28 -7.78 -26.88 -4.44
N VAL A 29 -7.01 -27.58 -3.60
CA VAL A 29 -5.79 -27.07 -2.97
C VAL A 29 -4.63 -27.15 -3.96
N LEU A 30 -3.85 -26.08 -4.09
CA LEU A 30 -2.64 -26.07 -4.90
C LEU A 30 -1.44 -25.94 -3.96
N ALA A 31 -0.65 -27.00 -3.80
CA ALA A 31 0.37 -27.10 -2.75
C ALA A 31 1.58 -26.17 -2.95
N LEU A 32 1.95 -25.87 -4.19
CA LEU A 32 2.95 -24.86 -4.53
C LEU A 32 2.90 -24.58 -6.04
N LEU A 33 3.07 -23.31 -6.45
CA LEU A 33 3.33 -22.99 -7.85
C LEU A 33 4.57 -22.11 -7.96
N ARG A 34 5.59 -22.61 -8.65
CA ARG A 34 6.82 -21.88 -8.93
C ARG A 34 7.04 -21.81 -10.44
N SER A 35 6.70 -20.69 -11.05
CA SER A 35 6.98 -20.46 -12.47
C SER A 35 8.25 -19.65 -12.69
N ARG A 36 8.94 -19.95 -13.79
CA ARG A 36 9.92 -19.06 -14.43
C ARG A 36 9.38 -18.80 -15.84
N GLY A 37 9.00 -17.56 -16.15
CA GLY A 37 8.41 -17.20 -17.44
C GLY A 37 7.07 -16.48 -17.32
N LEU A 38 6.26 -16.57 -18.37
CA LEU A 38 4.95 -15.93 -18.48
C LEU A 38 3.85 -16.83 -17.89
N LEU A 39 3.06 -16.29 -16.96
CA LEU A 39 1.82 -16.91 -16.50
C LEU A 39 0.64 -16.08 -16.99
N ALA A 40 -0.10 -16.53 -18.01
CA ALA A 40 -1.03 -15.69 -18.76
C ALA A 40 -2.43 -15.52 -18.12
N LEU A 41 -2.91 -16.47 -17.31
CA LEU A 41 -4.07 -16.23 -16.45
C LEU A 41 -4.20 -17.27 -15.33
N LEU A 42 -4.50 -16.82 -14.12
CA LEU A 42 -4.64 -17.67 -12.94
C LEU A 42 -5.95 -17.38 -12.21
N ARG A 43 -6.85 -18.38 -12.19
CA ARG A 43 -8.19 -18.31 -11.57
C ARG A 43 -8.40 -19.43 -10.54
N PRO A 44 -7.71 -19.35 -9.39
CA PRO A 44 -7.86 -20.31 -8.30
C PRO A 44 -9.13 -20.00 -7.49
N ARG A 45 -9.92 -21.05 -7.21
CA ARG A 45 -11.12 -20.99 -6.36
C ARG A 45 -10.96 -21.72 -5.02
N GLY A 46 -9.93 -22.55 -4.86
CA GLY A 46 -9.61 -23.25 -3.61
C GLY A 46 -8.44 -22.63 -2.86
N VAL A 47 -7.90 -23.29 -1.83
CA VAL A 47 -6.76 -22.78 -1.07
C VAL A 47 -5.49 -22.81 -1.93
N LEU A 48 -4.88 -21.65 -2.11
CA LEU A 48 -3.56 -21.57 -2.71
C LEU A 48 -2.49 -21.48 -1.63
N ALA A 49 -1.60 -22.47 -1.65
CA ALA A 49 -0.33 -22.41 -0.97
C ALA A 49 0.62 -21.41 -1.69
N PRO A 50 1.91 -21.31 -1.32
CA PRO A 50 2.77 -20.22 -1.78
C PRO A 50 2.94 -20.16 -3.32
N LEU A 51 2.57 -19.03 -3.92
CA LEU A 51 2.86 -18.71 -5.31
C LEU A 51 4.21 -17.98 -5.40
N ARG A 52 5.16 -18.51 -6.19
CA ARG A 52 6.50 -17.94 -6.39
C ARG A 52 6.87 -17.73 -7.87
N PRO A 53 6.18 -16.84 -8.60
CA PRO A 53 6.46 -16.57 -10.00
C PRO A 53 7.67 -15.66 -10.18
N ARG A 54 8.51 -15.98 -11.17
CA ARG A 54 9.61 -15.13 -11.66
C ARG A 54 9.35 -14.79 -13.13
N GLY A 55 9.23 -13.51 -13.45
CA GLY A 55 8.89 -13.03 -14.79
C GLY A 55 7.63 -12.16 -14.77
N VAL A 56 6.85 -12.23 -15.84
CA VAL A 56 5.60 -11.48 -15.98
C VAL A 56 4.44 -12.40 -15.60
N LEU A 57 3.68 -11.98 -14.60
CA LEU A 57 2.46 -12.65 -14.17
C LEU A 57 1.28 -11.83 -14.66
N ALA A 58 0.45 -12.40 -15.51
CA ALA A 58 -0.77 -11.80 -16.00
C ALA A 58 -1.89 -11.77 -14.91
N PRO A 59 -3.10 -11.28 -15.20
CA PRO A 59 -4.07 -10.95 -14.16
C PRO A 59 -4.41 -12.09 -13.20
N LEU A 60 -4.25 -11.86 -11.88
CA LEU A 60 -4.61 -12.82 -10.84
C LEU A 60 -6.02 -12.56 -10.31
N ARG A 61 -6.87 -13.60 -10.30
CA ARG A 61 -8.23 -13.52 -9.73
C ARG A 61 -8.55 -14.64 -8.73
N PRO A 62 -7.88 -14.69 -7.56
CA PRO A 62 -8.23 -15.65 -6.52
C PRO A 62 -9.58 -15.32 -5.88
N ARG A 63 -10.40 -16.35 -5.63
CA ARG A 63 -11.73 -16.24 -4.98
C ARG A 63 -11.80 -16.78 -3.54
N SER A 64 -10.66 -17.13 -2.97
CA SER A 64 -10.53 -17.92 -1.74
C SER A 64 -9.30 -17.45 -0.95
N VAL A 65 -8.65 -18.35 -0.21
CA VAL A 65 -7.43 -18.07 0.55
C VAL A 65 -6.20 -18.21 -0.34
N LEU A 66 -5.34 -17.19 -0.32
CA LEU A 66 -3.99 -17.24 -0.86
C LEU A 66 -3.00 -17.00 0.27
N ALA A 67 -2.24 -18.03 0.62
CA ALA A 67 -1.34 -18.01 1.77
C ALA A 67 -0.17 -17.03 1.58
N LEU A 68 0.48 -17.05 0.41
CA LEU A 68 1.61 -16.18 0.12
C LEU A 68 1.81 -15.99 -1.38
N LEU A 69 1.89 -14.74 -1.86
CA LEU A 69 2.37 -14.43 -3.21
C LEU A 69 3.72 -13.71 -3.12
N ARG A 70 4.77 -14.35 -3.64
CA ARG A 70 6.10 -13.76 -3.76
C ARG A 70 6.51 -13.75 -5.22
N SER A 71 6.26 -12.63 -5.90
CA SER A 71 6.69 -12.44 -7.28
C SER A 71 8.02 -11.71 -7.39
N ARG A 72 8.74 -11.96 -8.48
CA ARG A 72 9.85 -11.14 -8.97
C ARG A 72 9.60 -10.81 -10.44
N GLY A 73 9.48 -9.53 -10.79
CA GLY A 73 9.20 -9.06 -12.15
C GLY A 73 7.93 -8.19 -12.19
N VAL A 74 7.18 -8.29 -13.29
CA VAL A 74 5.94 -7.52 -13.49
C VAL A 74 4.76 -8.35 -13.03
N LEU A 75 4.00 -7.84 -12.07
CA LEU A 75 2.68 -8.36 -11.72
C LEU A 75 1.62 -7.51 -12.39
N ALA A 76 0.86 -8.11 -13.29
CA ALA A 76 -0.36 -7.55 -13.85
C ALA A 76 -1.47 -7.44 -12.77
N PRO A 77 -2.62 -6.81 -13.09
CA PRO A 77 -3.62 -6.45 -12.09
C PRO A 77 -4.10 -7.66 -11.27
N LEU A 78 -4.06 -7.54 -9.94
CA LEU A 78 -4.57 -8.56 -9.02
C LEU A 78 -5.91 -8.11 -8.45
N ARG A 79 -6.92 -8.98 -8.62
CA ARG A 79 -8.26 -8.80 -8.06
C ARG A 79 -8.63 -10.02 -7.23
N SER A 80 -8.37 -9.97 -5.93
CA SER A 80 -8.79 -11.02 -5.01
C SER A 80 -10.18 -10.78 -4.45
N ARG A 81 -10.91 -11.86 -4.20
CA ARG A 81 -12.06 -11.92 -3.30
C ARG A 81 -11.73 -13.00 -2.27
N GLY A 82 -11.54 -12.66 -1.00
CA GLY A 82 -11.12 -13.62 0.03
C GLY A 82 -9.94 -13.12 0.87
N VAL A 83 -9.19 -14.05 1.46
CA VAL A 83 -8.07 -13.75 2.36
C VAL A 83 -6.75 -13.85 1.60
N LEU A 84 -5.98 -12.76 1.57
CA LEU A 84 -4.59 -12.76 1.13
C LEU A 84 -3.68 -12.69 2.35
N ALA A 85 -3.06 -13.80 2.76
CA ALA A 85 -2.31 -13.86 4.01
C ALA A 85 -0.93 -13.16 3.93
N ALA A 86 -0.31 -13.04 2.75
CA ALA A 86 0.85 -12.18 2.55
C ALA A 86 1.14 -11.88 1.07
N LEU A 87 1.52 -10.63 0.77
CA LEU A 87 2.00 -10.22 -0.55
C LEU A 87 3.42 -9.65 -0.46
N ARG A 88 4.37 -10.28 -1.15
CA ARG A 88 5.79 -9.87 -1.20
C ARG A 88 6.35 -9.71 -2.63
N PRO A 89 5.79 -8.82 -3.44
CA PRO A 89 6.24 -8.58 -4.80
C PRO A 89 7.53 -7.73 -4.87
N ARG A 90 8.40 -8.07 -5.82
CA ARG A 90 9.59 -7.29 -6.19
C ARG A 90 9.52 -6.93 -7.68
N GLY A 91 9.58 -5.65 -8.03
CA GLY A 91 9.46 -5.15 -9.40
C GLY A 91 8.26 -4.23 -9.56
N MET A 92 7.62 -4.28 -10.73
CA MET A 92 6.45 -3.45 -11.04
C MET A 92 5.16 -4.20 -10.67
N LEU A 93 4.30 -3.52 -9.92
CA LEU A 93 2.95 -3.97 -9.59
C LEU A 93 1.94 -3.08 -10.28
N ALA A 94 1.18 -3.69 -11.18
CA ALA A 94 -0.05 -3.13 -11.69
C ALA A 94 -1.13 -3.06 -10.58
N PRO A 95 -2.29 -2.44 -10.86
CA PRO A 95 -3.30 -2.14 -9.84
C PRO A 95 -3.77 -3.35 -9.01
N LEU A 96 -3.73 -3.22 -7.68
CA LEU A 96 -4.26 -4.17 -6.72
C LEU A 96 -5.68 -3.77 -6.27
N ARG A 97 -6.64 -4.69 -6.38
CA ARG A 97 -8.05 -4.50 -5.95
C ARG A 97 -8.54 -5.67 -5.08
N PRO A 98 -8.00 -5.82 -3.85
CA PRO A 98 -8.44 -6.87 -2.93
C PRO A 98 -9.81 -6.55 -2.34
N ARG A 99 -10.68 -7.57 -2.27
CA ARG A 99 -11.94 -7.56 -1.52
C ARG A 99 -11.85 -8.61 -0.41
N GLY A 100 -11.90 -8.21 0.85
CA GLY A 100 -11.73 -9.10 2.01
C GLY A 100 -10.56 -8.67 2.91
N VAL A 101 -9.88 -9.63 3.52
CA VAL A 101 -8.74 -9.39 4.42
C VAL A 101 -7.43 -9.45 3.62
N LEU A 102 -6.67 -8.35 3.66
CA LEU A 102 -5.30 -8.32 3.13
C LEU A 102 -4.34 -8.22 4.31
N ALA A 103 -3.62 -9.30 4.57
CA ALA A 103 -2.55 -9.37 5.56
C ALA A 103 -1.23 -8.78 4.98
N PRO A 104 -0.14 -8.65 5.76
CA PRO A 104 0.91 -7.65 5.52
C PRO A 104 1.48 -7.64 4.09
N LEU A 105 1.44 -6.46 3.43
CA LEU A 105 2.02 -6.25 2.10
C LEU A 105 3.38 -5.54 2.18
N ARG A 106 4.39 -6.21 1.63
CA ARG A 106 5.77 -5.70 1.53
C ARG A 106 6.17 -5.65 0.06
N THR A 107 6.21 -4.47 -0.52
CA THR A 107 6.60 -4.28 -1.92
C THR A 107 8.01 -3.71 -2.01
N ARG A 108 8.77 -4.12 -3.03
CA ARG A 108 10.00 -3.44 -3.45
C ARG A 108 9.89 -3.10 -4.93
N GLY A 109 9.95 -1.82 -5.28
CA GLY A 109 9.77 -1.33 -6.65
C GLY A 109 8.60 -0.36 -6.76
N VAL A 110 7.88 -0.42 -7.87
CA VAL A 110 6.77 0.50 -8.18
C VAL A 110 5.44 -0.19 -7.92
N LEU A 111 4.57 0.44 -7.13
CA LEU A 111 3.18 0.02 -6.98
C LEU A 111 2.24 1.05 -7.61
N ALA A 112 1.59 0.71 -8.73
CA ALA A 112 0.85 1.64 -9.58
C ALA A 112 -0.53 2.10 -9.04
N LEU A 113 -1.23 1.28 -8.24
CA LEU A 113 -2.49 1.67 -7.60
C LEU A 113 -2.92 0.59 -6.60
N LEU A 114 -3.36 0.98 -5.39
CA LEU A 114 -3.98 0.05 -4.45
C LEU A 114 -5.38 0.57 -4.05
N ARG A 115 -6.42 -0.22 -4.34
CA ARG A 115 -7.84 0.06 -4.00
C ARG A 115 -8.46 -1.10 -3.22
N PRO A 116 -8.22 -1.18 -1.91
CA PRO A 116 -8.71 -2.23 -1.05
C PRO A 116 -10.17 -1.97 -0.65
N ARG A 117 -10.96 -3.04 -0.54
CA ARG A 117 -12.27 -3.05 0.13
C ARG A 117 -12.24 -4.14 1.21
N GLY A 118 -12.22 -3.74 2.49
CA GLY A 118 -12.08 -4.64 3.65
C GLY A 118 -10.85 -4.32 4.49
N VAL A 119 -10.53 -5.17 5.46
CA VAL A 119 -9.45 -4.94 6.43
C VAL A 119 -8.08 -5.02 5.77
N LEU A 120 -7.24 -4.01 6.04
CA LEU A 120 -5.89 -3.91 5.50
C LEU A 120 -4.88 -3.93 6.65
N ALA A 121 -4.03 -4.95 6.69
CA ALA A 121 -2.91 -5.06 7.61
C ALA A 121 -1.73 -4.14 7.19
N PRO A 122 -0.66 -4.02 8.00
CA PRO A 122 0.39 -3.03 7.79
C PRO A 122 1.07 -3.11 6.41
N LEU A 123 1.30 -1.96 5.77
CA LEU A 123 2.04 -1.89 4.51
C LEU A 123 3.46 -1.35 4.70
N ARG A 124 4.42 -1.99 4.03
CA ARG A 124 5.83 -1.57 4.01
C ARG A 124 6.38 -1.54 2.58
N PRO A 125 5.98 -0.54 1.76
CA PRO A 125 6.53 -0.38 0.42
C PRO A 125 7.94 0.22 0.46
N ARG A 126 8.83 -0.23 -0.43
CA ARG A 126 10.12 0.40 -0.75
C ARG A 126 10.14 0.78 -2.22
N GLY A 127 10.35 2.05 -2.57
CA GLY A 127 10.29 2.58 -3.93
C GLY A 127 9.15 3.59 -4.08
N VAL A 128 8.48 3.56 -5.23
CA VAL A 128 7.37 4.47 -5.56
C VAL A 128 6.04 3.82 -5.25
N LEU A 129 5.24 4.44 -4.39
CA LEU A 129 3.84 4.07 -4.18
C LEU A 129 2.95 5.11 -4.84
N ALA A 130 2.23 4.72 -5.89
CA ALA A 130 1.26 5.55 -6.60
C ALA A 130 -0.04 5.74 -5.77
N PRO A 131 -1.02 6.55 -6.25
CA PRO A 131 -2.14 7.00 -5.44
C PRO A 131 -2.91 5.87 -4.75
N HIS A 132 -3.34 6.11 -3.51
CA HIS A 132 -4.05 5.12 -2.70
C HIS A 132 -5.40 5.66 -2.21
N ARG A 133 -6.45 4.84 -2.35
CA ARG A 133 -7.83 5.19 -1.96
C ARG A 133 -8.46 4.08 -1.09
N PRO A 134 -8.09 3.98 0.19
CA PRO A 134 -8.70 3.03 1.11
C PRO A 134 -10.11 3.50 1.52
N ARG A 135 -11.06 2.56 1.57
CA ARG A 135 -12.43 2.81 2.02
C ARG A 135 -12.64 2.59 3.53
N PRO A 136 -12.07 1.55 4.18
CA PRO A 136 -12.18 1.33 5.63
C PRO A 136 -10.88 1.66 6.40
N VAL A 137 -10.78 1.20 7.66
CA VAL A 137 -9.61 1.32 8.55
C VAL A 137 -8.35 0.78 7.88
N LEU A 138 -7.32 1.61 7.85
CA LEU A 138 -6.02 1.27 7.28
C LEU A 138 -5.00 1.09 8.41
N ALA A 139 -4.38 -0.09 8.54
CA ALA A 139 -3.32 -0.35 9.52
C ALA A 139 -2.00 0.39 9.18
N PRO A 140 -1.02 0.49 10.11
CA PRO A 140 0.13 1.38 9.97
C PRO A 140 0.91 1.26 8.64
N LEU A 141 1.27 2.40 8.03
CA LEU A 141 2.11 2.46 6.81
C LEU A 141 3.53 2.91 7.15
N ARG A 142 4.52 2.21 6.58
CA ARG A 142 5.94 2.57 6.68
C ARG A 142 6.63 2.59 5.31
N PRO A 143 6.30 3.54 4.42
CA PRO A 143 6.92 3.63 3.10
C PRO A 143 8.37 4.11 3.19
N ARG A 144 9.24 3.60 2.31
CA ARG A 144 10.57 4.13 2.04
C ARG A 144 10.65 4.53 0.57
N GLY A 145 10.92 5.80 0.26
CA GLY A 145 10.93 6.33 -1.11
C GLY A 145 9.85 7.41 -1.31
N VAL A 146 9.23 7.43 -2.49
CA VAL A 146 8.20 8.42 -2.86
C VAL A 146 6.81 7.84 -2.59
N LEU A 147 6.02 8.55 -1.78
CA LEU A 147 4.63 8.23 -1.52
C LEU A 147 3.73 9.24 -2.23
N ALA A 148 3.01 8.81 -3.27
CA ALA A 148 2.04 9.62 -4.01
C ALA A 148 0.78 9.93 -3.17
N PRO A 149 -0.11 10.84 -3.63
CA PRO A 149 -1.22 11.35 -2.84
C PRO A 149 -2.15 10.26 -2.27
N LEU A 150 -2.46 10.35 -0.97
CA LEU A 150 -3.46 9.50 -0.31
C LEU A 150 -4.78 10.26 -0.14
N ARG A 151 -5.90 9.59 -0.46
CA ARG A 151 -7.27 10.09 -0.21
C ARG A 151 -8.08 9.05 0.59
N PRO A 152 -7.81 8.88 1.89
CA PRO A 152 -8.56 7.94 2.73
C PRO A 152 -9.99 8.44 2.98
N ARG A 153 -10.96 7.53 2.91
CA ARG A 153 -12.36 7.80 3.28
C ARG A 153 -12.70 7.36 4.73
N GLY A 154 -11.84 6.58 5.40
CA GLY A 154 -11.99 6.12 6.79
C GLY A 154 -10.79 6.50 7.69
N VAL A 155 -10.71 5.92 8.89
CA VAL A 155 -9.60 6.14 9.85
C VAL A 155 -8.29 5.64 9.28
N LEU A 156 -7.27 6.51 9.31
CA LEU A 156 -5.92 6.20 8.85
C LEU A 156 -5.02 6.00 10.08
N ALA A 157 -4.46 4.79 10.25
CA ALA A 157 -3.52 4.48 11.33
C ALA A 157 -2.13 5.14 11.10
N PRO A 158 -1.21 5.12 12.09
CA PRO A 158 0.01 5.91 12.03
C PRO A 158 0.85 5.73 10.76
N LEU A 159 1.32 6.84 10.18
CA LEU A 159 2.29 6.82 9.06
C LEU A 159 3.69 7.16 9.53
N ARG A 160 4.68 6.39 9.06
CA ARG A 160 6.10 6.67 9.25
C ARG A 160 6.86 6.61 7.92
N PRO A 161 6.66 7.57 7.01
CA PRO A 161 7.36 7.60 5.73
C PRO A 161 8.84 7.98 5.91
N ARG A 162 9.72 7.39 5.10
CA ARG A 162 11.11 7.82 4.90
C ARG A 162 11.29 8.20 3.43
N GLY A 163 11.56 9.47 3.13
CA GLY A 163 11.64 10.01 1.77
C GLY A 163 10.64 11.15 1.55
N VAL A 164 10.05 11.21 0.36
CA VAL A 164 9.10 12.25 -0.04
C VAL A 164 7.67 11.77 0.17
N LEU A 165 6.89 12.54 0.93
CA LEU A 165 5.46 12.32 1.13
C LEU A 165 4.67 13.38 0.35
N ALA A 166 3.94 12.98 -0.69
CA ALA A 166 3.06 13.85 -1.47
C ALA A 166 1.80 14.26 -0.68
N PRO A 167 1.01 15.24 -1.19
CA PRO A 167 -0.09 15.84 -0.43
C PRO A 167 -1.13 14.83 0.08
N LEU A 168 -1.54 14.98 1.34
CA LEU A 168 -2.61 14.18 1.95
C LEU A 168 -3.90 15.01 2.09
N ARG A 169 -5.03 14.41 1.70
CA ARG A 169 -6.38 14.97 1.90
C ARG A 169 -7.28 13.98 2.65
N PRO A 170 -7.08 13.78 3.96
CA PRO A 170 -7.95 12.92 4.75
C PRO A 170 -9.33 13.57 4.96
N ARG A 171 -10.40 12.77 4.82
CA ARG A 171 -11.78 13.19 5.14
C ARG A 171 -12.09 13.13 6.65
N PRO A 172 -11.74 12.06 7.39
CA PRO A 172 -11.95 11.98 8.85
C PRO A 172 -10.62 12.19 9.63
N VAL A 173 -10.50 11.60 10.82
CA VAL A 173 -9.33 11.66 11.71
C VAL A 173 -8.08 11.04 11.07
N LEU A 174 -6.96 11.75 11.17
CA LEU A 174 -5.64 11.26 10.76
C LEU A 174 -4.81 10.94 12.01
N ALA A 175 -4.37 9.69 12.18
CA ALA A 175 -3.54 9.25 13.31
C ALA A 175 -2.08 9.77 13.19
N PRO A 176 -1.24 9.65 14.25
CA PRO A 176 0.06 10.32 14.30
C PRO A 176 0.97 10.09 13.09
N LEU A 177 1.59 11.16 12.56
CA LEU A 177 2.59 11.10 11.49
C LEU A 177 4.00 11.34 12.04
N ARG A 178 4.95 10.52 11.60
CA ARG A 178 6.38 10.71 11.87
C ARG A 178 7.20 10.60 10.56
N PRO A 179 7.10 11.57 9.64
CA PRO A 179 7.88 11.54 8.40
C PRO A 179 9.37 11.81 8.68
N ARG A 180 10.25 11.15 7.91
CA ARG A 180 11.67 11.51 7.79
C ARG A 180 11.94 11.88 6.32
N GLY A 181 12.30 13.12 6.04
CA GLY A 181 12.46 13.65 4.69
C GLY A 181 11.54 14.84 4.42
N VAL A 182 11.00 14.93 3.20
CA VAL A 182 10.14 16.04 2.76
C VAL A 182 8.67 15.67 2.94
N LEU A 183 7.92 16.49 3.66
CA LEU A 183 6.47 16.38 3.80
C LEU A 183 5.77 17.48 3.00
N ALA A 184 5.04 17.11 1.93
CA ALA A 184 4.24 18.03 1.13
C ALA A 184 2.98 18.52 1.89
N PRO A 185 2.27 19.53 1.36
CA PRO A 185 1.17 20.19 2.07
C PRO A 185 0.05 19.23 2.53
N LEU A 186 -0.41 19.40 3.77
CA LEU A 186 -1.56 18.68 4.33
C LEU A 186 -2.78 19.60 4.38
N ARG A 187 -3.94 19.08 3.95
CA ARG A 187 -5.25 19.74 4.08
C ARG A 187 -6.26 18.81 4.77
N PRO A 188 -6.17 18.62 6.10
CA PRO A 188 -7.14 17.82 6.84
C PRO A 188 -8.49 18.54 6.94
N ARG A 189 -9.60 17.79 6.82
CA ARG A 189 -10.97 18.34 6.96
C ARG A 189 -11.52 18.31 8.39
N ARG A 190 -11.01 17.44 9.28
CA ARG A 190 -11.41 17.30 10.69
C ARG A 190 -10.18 17.37 11.61
N VAL A 191 -9.89 16.34 12.40
CA VAL A 191 -8.79 16.34 13.39
C VAL A 191 -7.48 15.83 12.80
N LEU A 192 -6.39 16.54 13.08
CA LEU A 192 -5.02 16.11 12.78
C LEU A 192 -4.33 15.69 14.09
N ALA A 193 -4.00 14.41 14.25
CA ALA A 193 -3.26 13.90 15.41
C ALA A 193 -1.77 14.35 15.38
N PRO A 194 -1.01 14.13 16.48
CA PRO A 194 0.34 14.70 16.62
C PRO A 194 1.28 14.43 15.46
N LEU A 195 2.01 15.48 15.05
CA LEU A 195 3.01 15.43 13.98
C LEU A 195 4.42 15.56 14.56
N ARG A 196 5.31 14.64 14.16
CA ARG A 196 6.75 14.69 14.51
C ARG A 196 7.62 14.53 13.25
N PRO A 197 7.64 15.51 12.32
CA PRO A 197 8.48 15.44 11.14
C PRO A 197 9.97 15.60 11.49
N ARG A 198 10.84 14.88 10.77
CA ARG A 198 12.28 15.13 10.72
C ARG A 198 12.65 15.48 9.27
N GLY A 199 13.07 16.71 9.00
CA GLY A 199 13.35 17.22 7.65
C GLY A 199 12.52 18.46 7.32
N VAL A 200 12.11 18.60 6.06
CA VAL A 200 11.35 19.76 5.57
C VAL A 200 9.86 19.51 5.67
N LEU A 201 9.13 20.42 6.32
CA LEU A 201 7.67 20.41 6.39
C LEU A 201 7.10 21.56 5.56
N ALA A 202 6.36 21.23 4.49
CA ALA A 202 5.66 22.18 3.64
C ALA A 202 4.40 22.77 4.34
N PRO A 203 3.80 23.85 3.79
CA PRO A 203 2.72 24.58 4.46
C PRO A 203 1.53 23.71 4.87
N LEU A 204 1.04 23.89 6.10
CA LEU A 204 -0.16 23.24 6.62
C LEU A 204 -1.34 24.21 6.61
N ARG A 205 -2.51 23.72 6.14
CA ARG A 205 -3.79 24.45 6.20
C ARG A 205 -4.87 23.60 6.89
N PRO A 206 -4.82 23.42 8.23
CA PRO A 206 -5.87 22.73 8.98
C PRO A 206 -7.14 23.60 9.06
N ARG A 207 -8.33 22.97 8.99
CA ARG A 207 -9.62 23.67 9.10
C ARG A 207 -10.21 23.74 10.51
N PRO A 208 -10.14 22.70 11.38
CA PRO A 208 -10.69 22.81 12.73
C PRO A 208 -9.66 22.63 13.87
N VAL A 209 -9.03 21.47 14.07
CA VAL A 209 -8.12 21.24 15.22
C VAL A 209 -6.78 20.63 14.78
N LEU A 210 -5.68 21.25 15.18
CA LEU A 210 -4.31 20.75 15.00
C LEU A 210 -3.71 20.31 16.34
N ALA A 211 -3.46 19.01 16.52
CA ALA A 211 -2.80 18.46 17.71
C ALA A 211 -1.28 18.79 17.73
N PRO A 212 -0.56 18.55 18.84
CA PRO A 212 0.80 19.03 19.03
C PRO A 212 1.78 18.72 17.89
N LEU A 213 2.57 19.73 17.51
CA LEU A 213 3.58 19.66 16.46
C LEU A 213 4.98 19.69 17.08
N ARG A 214 5.82 18.70 16.77
CA ARG A 214 7.25 18.66 17.19
C ARG A 214 8.18 18.43 16.00
N PRO A 215 8.37 19.43 15.11
CA PRO A 215 9.24 19.31 13.96
C PRO A 215 10.71 19.36 14.37
N ARG A 216 11.54 18.56 13.70
CA ARG A 216 13.00 18.69 13.70
C ARG A 216 13.47 19.02 12.28
N GLY A 217 13.97 20.22 12.03
CA GLY A 217 14.33 20.71 10.69
C GLY A 217 13.55 21.97 10.30
N VAL A 218 13.32 22.17 9.00
CA VAL A 218 12.70 23.38 8.44
C VAL A 218 11.17 23.27 8.48
N LEU A 219 10.51 24.28 9.05
CA LEU A 219 9.05 24.41 9.05
C LEU A 219 8.63 25.58 8.16
N ALA A 220 7.89 25.29 7.08
CA ALA A 220 7.26 26.30 6.23
C ALA A 220 6.04 26.94 6.92
N PRO A 221 5.54 28.11 6.42
CA PRO A 221 4.48 28.87 7.08
C PRO A 221 3.22 28.05 7.36
N LEU A 222 2.67 28.20 8.56
CA LEU A 222 1.37 27.64 8.96
C LEU A 222 0.26 28.66 8.68
N ARG A 223 -0.87 28.21 8.11
CA ARG A 223 -2.10 29.00 7.96
C ARG A 223 -3.30 28.22 8.51
N PRO A 224 -3.45 28.09 9.84
CA PRO A 224 -4.61 27.46 10.45
C PRO A 224 -5.87 28.33 10.28
N ARG A 225 -7.03 27.68 10.12
CA ARG A 225 -8.36 28.33 10.24
C ARG A 225 -9.12 27.88 11.51
N GLY A 226 -8.42 27.25 12.45
CA GLY A 226 -9.00 26.70 13.68
C GLY A 226 -7.94 26.55 14.78
N VAL A 227 -8.29 25.86 15.87
CA VAL A 227 -7.49 25.77 17.10
C VAL A 227 -6.14 25.08 16.87
N LEU A 228 -5.09 25.70 17.38
CA LEU A 228 -3.70 25.24 17.25
C LEU A 228 -3.16 24.83 18.63
N ALA A 229 -2.86 23.55 18.81
CA ALA A 229 -2.21 23.03 20.01
C ALA A 229 -0.69 23.36 20.01
N PRO A 230 0.01 23.19 21.16
CA PRO A 230 1.39 23.66 21.32
C PRO A 230 2.37 23.22 20.23
N LEU A 231 3.18 24.17 19.78
CA LEU A 231 4.31 23.97 18.87
C LEU A 231 5.60 23.84 19.69
N ARG A 232 6.38 22.78 19.46
CA ARG A 232 7.75 22.65 20.02
C ARG A 232 8.74 22.32 18.90
N PRO A 233 9.12 23.30 18.06
CA PRO A 233 10.10 23.11 17.00
C PRO A 233 11.52 22.96 17.54
N ARG A 234 12.34 22.18 16.83
CA ARG A 234 13.81 22.20 16.94
C ARG A 234 14.38 22.38 15.53
N GLY A 235 14.68 23.62 15.14
CA GLY A 235 15.14 24.00 13.81
C GLY A 235 14.53 25.32 13.34
N VAL A 236 14.70 25.65 12.06
CA VAL A 236 14.27 26.93 11.47
C VAL A 236 12.74 26.97 11.33
N LEU A 237 12.12 28.05 11.81
CA LEU A 237 10.68 28.29 11.76
C LEU A 237 10.38 29.51 10.88
N ALA A 238 9.61 29.29 9.80
CA ALA A 238 9.06 30.39 9.02
C ALA A 238 7.87 31.04 9.76
N PRO A 239 7.59 32.34 9.54
CA PRO A 239 6.57 33.08 10.27
C PRO A 239 5.18 32.46 10.15
N LEU A 240 4.42 32.54 11.25
CA LEU A 240 3.01 32.19 11.27
C LEU A 240 2.23 33.27 10.53
N ARG A 241 1.41 32.86 9.54
CA ARG A 241 0.48 33.78 8.86
C ARG A 241 -0.94 33.38 9.25
N THR A 242 -1.46 34.01 10.30
CA THR A 242 -2.88 34.00 10.63
C THR A 242 -3.63 34.92 9.67
N ARG A 243 -4.86 34.56 9.34
CA ARG A 243 -5.88 35.43 8.75
C ARG A 243 -7.06 35.39 9.70
#